data_AF-A0A5N5RG53-F1
#
_entry.id   AF-A0A5N5RG53-F1
#
_cell.length_a   1.000
_cell.length_b   1.000
_cell.length_c   1.000
_cell.angle_alpha   90.00
_cell.angle_beta   90.00
_cell.angle_gamma   90.00
#
_symmetry.space_group_name_H-M   'P 1'
#
loop_
_entity.id
_entity.type
_entity.pdbx_description
1 polymer ?
#
loop_
_entity_poly.entity_id
_entity_poly.type
_entity_poly.pdbx_seq_one_letter_code
_entity_poly.pdbx_strand_id
1 'polypeptide(L)'
;MNRTITKLLFAGIAALLAIVSIVFVPPAIADEPSHGATTELTAEVPSHHAVHLSIAPHATVVIDGKPYTGETNVFVARLATQEYRVKTDDGYTVAAFTYDGETVSLDDRGVFTAPAINRDGITLAVAVRKRAGGSTNVSSQQPVNTGATVTPVIGFGLALLAIGLYCAVVRSKHN
;
A
#
# COMPACT_ATOMS: atom_id res chain seq x y z
N MET A 1 122.76 -18.91 -0.72
CA MET A 1 122.93 -17.46 -0.46
C MET A 1 121.54 -16.86 -0.23
N ASN A 2 121.26 -16.44 1.01
CA ASN A 2 120.19 -15.57 1.57
C ASN A 2 118.84 -15.50 0.82
N ARG A 3 117.70 -16.06 1.29
CA ARG A 3 116.87 -15.74 2.48
C ARG A 3 116.80 -14.24 2.82
N THR A 4 115.63 -13.62 2.59
CA THR A 4 114.67 -13.09 3.60
C THR A 4 113.75 -12.03 2.95
N ILE A 5 112.57 -11.82 3.54
CA ILE A 5 111.59 -10.72 3.34
C ILE A 5 110.60 -11.07 2.20
N THR A 6 109.30 -11.29 2.41
CA THR A 6 108.37 -10.59 3.30
C THR A 6 107.18 -11.51 3.58
N LYS A 7 107.06 -12.02 4.81
CA LYS A 7 105.84 -12.66 5.30
C LYS A 7 104.81 -11.56 5.55
N LEU A 8 104.12 -11.16 4.50
CA LEU A 8 102.79 -10.59 4.60
C LEU A 8 101.87 -11.63 5.26
N LEU A 9 100.86 -11.13 5.98
CA LEU A 9 99.70 -11.85 6.51
C LEU A 9 99.99 -12.62 7.81
N PHE A 10 99.52 -12.07 8.93
CA PHE A 10 98.86 -12.76 10.07
C PHE A 10 98.95 -11.87 11.32
N ALA A 11 98.23 -10.74 11.37
CA ALA A 11 97.98 -10.01 12.64
C ALA A 11 96.96 -8.85 12.51
N GLY A 12 95.85 -9.02 11.78
CA GLY A 12 94.90 -7.90 11.60
C GLY A 12 93.44 -8.28 11.43
N ILE A 13 93.09 -9.54 11.68
CA ILE A 13 91.70 -10.05 11.70
C ILE A 13 91.32 -10.16 13.17
N ALA A 14 90.64 -9.15 13.73
CA ALA A 14 89.84 -9.30 14.97
C ALA A 14 89.03 -8.06 15.36
N ALA A 15 89.32 -6.85 14.87
CA ALA A 15 88.76 -5.62 15.46
C ALA A 15 87.83 -4.80 14.55
N LEU A 16 87.29 -5.38 13.48
CA LEU A 16 86.30 -4.71 12.61
C LEU A 16 85.04 -5.57 12.41
N LEU A 17 84.65 -6.33 13.45
CA LEU A 17 83.48 -7.21 13.45
C LEU A 17 82.43 -6.77 14.49
N ALA A 18 82.42 -5.49 14.87
CA ALA A 18 81.56 -4.95 15.95
C ALA A 18 80.68 -3.76 15.54
N ILE A 19 80.59 -3.41 14.25
CA ILE A 19 79.79 -2.25 13.78
C ILE A 19 78.57 -2.65 12.93
N VAL A 20 78.46 -3.93 12.51
CA VAL A 20 77.33 -4.42 11.66
C VAL A 20 76.28 -5.15 12.51
N SER A 21 75.75 -4.51 13.55
CA SER A 21 74.63 -5.09 14.32
C SER A 21 73.56 -4.07 14.72
N ILE A 22 73.55 -2.89 14.09
CA ILE A 22 72.58 -1.84 14.39
C ILE A 22 71.62 -1.69 13.20
N VAL A 23 70.42 -2.23 13.42
CA VAL A 23 69.14 -1.89 12.77
C VAL A 23 68.92 -2.42 11.36
N PHE A 24 68.46 -3.67 11.28
CA PHE A 24 67.47 -4.04 10.27
C PHE A 24 66.41 -4.93 10.89
N VAL A 25 65.50 -4.31 11.64
CA VAL A 25 64.22 -4.92 11.99
C VAL A 25 63.31 -4.66 10.79
N PRO A 26 62.88 -5.68 10.03
CA PRO A 26 61.85 -5.45 9.01
C PRO A 26 60.60 -4.92 9.74
N PRO A 27 59.85 -3.96 9.17
CA PRO A 27 58.55 -3.65 9.74
C PRO A 27 57.76 -4.96 9.76
N ALA A 28 57.31 -5.38 10.94
CA ALA A 28 56.26 -6.36 11.01
C ALA A 28 55.13 -5.78 10.17
N ILE A 29 54.91 -6.36 8.98
CA ILE A 29 53.64 -6.21 8.31
C ILE A 29 52.70 -6.85 9.32
N ALA A 30 52.02 -6.00 10.09
CA ALA A 30 50.82 -6.46 10.74
C ALA A 30 49.95 -6.94 9.59
N ASP A 31 49.83 -8.26 9.44
CA ASP A 31 48.62 -8.84 8.91
C ASP A 31 47.54 -8.35 9.86
N GLU A 32 47.03 -7.14 9.62
CA GLU A 32 45.69 -6.83 10.05
C GLU A 32 44.85 -7.94 9.44
N PRO A 33 44.20 -8.81 10.23
CA PRO A 33 43.11 -9.55 9.68
C PRO A 33 42.18 -8.45 9.18
N SER A 34 42.12 -8.30 7.85
CA SER A 34 41.02 -7.64 7.19
C SER A 34 39.79 -8.41 7.64
N HIS A 35 39.29 -8.04 8.82
CA HIS A 35 37.93 -8.24 9.21
C HIS A 35 37.20 -7.46 8.14
N GLY A 36 36.87 -8.16 7.05
CA GLY A 36 35.97 -7.66 6.04
C GLY A 36 34.79 -7.14 6.81
N ALA A 37 34.71 -5.81 6.90
CA ALA A 37 33.64 -5.14 7.61
C ALA A 37 32.38 -5.70 6.98
N THR A 38 31.69 -6.57 7.72
CA THR A 38 30.49 -7.20 7.23
C THR A 38 29.49 -6.07 7.16
N THR A 39 29.30 -5.53 5.96
CA THR A 39 28.34 -4.47 5.72
C THR A 39 26.96 -5.08 5.87
N GLU A 40 26.43 -5.09 7.09
CA GLU A 40 25.08 -5.55 7.35
C GLU A 40 24.09 -4.54 6.75
N LEU A 41 23.43 -4.95 5.67
CA LEU A 41 22.29 -4.24 5.11
C LEU A 41 21.06 -4.56 5.96
N THR A 42 20.77 -3.72 6.94
CA THR A 42 19.49 -3.75 7.66
C THR A 42 18.43 -3.03 6.84
N ALA A 43 17.44 -3.78 6.36
CA ALA A 43 16.21 -3.22 5.78
C ALA A 43 15.06 -3.45 6.76
N GLU A 44 14.34 -2.39 7.11
CA GLU A 44 13.11 -2.48 7.90
C GLU A 44 11.96 -2.85 6.98
N VAL A 45 11.33 -4.01 7.23
CA VAL A 45 10.18 -4.48 6.46
C VAL A 45 8.90 -4.02 7.17
N PRO A 46 8.04 -3.20 6.52
CA PRO A 46 6.78 -2.78 7.11
C PRO A 46 5.88 -3.98 7.41
N SER A 47 5.29 -3.98 8.60
CA SER A 47 4.33 -5.01 9.03
C SER A 47 2.91 -4.74 8.59
N HIS A 48 2.63 -3.51 8.14
CA HIS A 48 1.30 -3.05 7.73
C HIS A 48 1.40 -2.24 6.44
N HIS A 49 0.27 -2.16 5.74
CA HIS A 49 0.08 -1.31 4.58
C HIS A 49 -1.03 -0.30 4.80
N ALA A 50 -0.87 0.89 4.23
CA ALA A 50 -1.88 1.93 4.26
C ALA A 50 -2.90 1.71 3.13
N VAL A 51 -4.18 1.67 3.50
CA VAL A 51 -5.33 1.67 2.58
C VAL A 51 -6.08 2.98 2.76
N HIS A 52 -6.27 3.70 1.65
CA HIS A 52 -7.07 4.90 1.62
C HIS A 52 -8.55 4.54 1.45
N LEU A 53 -9.40 5.02 2.36
CA LEU A 53 -10.84 4.80 2.34
C LEU A 53 -11.54 6.09 1.91
N SER A 54 -12.39 5.99 0.90
CA SER A 54 -13.31 7.03 0.45
C SER A 54 -14.75 6.52 0.59
N ILE A 55 -15.39 6.83 1.72
CA ILE A 55 -16.70 6.28 2.08
C ILE A 55 -17.76 7.37 1.95
N ALA A 56 -18.69 7.19 1.01
CA ALA A 56 -19.79 8.12 0.82
C ALA A 56 -20.68 8.22 2.08
N PRO A 57 -21.40 9.35 2.26
CA PRO A 57 -22.42 9.47 3.30
C PRO A 57 -23.41 8.30 3.24
N HIS A 58 -23.95 7.93 4.41
CA HIS A 58 -24.86 6.80 4.58
C HIS A 58 -24.23 5.42 4.35
N ALA A 59 -22.89 5.32 4.32
CA ALA A 59 -22.17 4.07 4.43
C ALA A 59 -21.18 4.08 5.61
N THR A 60 -20.91 2.88 6.11
CA THR A 60 -19.86 2.58 7.08
C THR A 60 -19.12 1.34 6.61
N VAL A 61 -17.79 1.38 6.62
CA VAL A 61 -16.95 0.20 6.36
C VAL A 61 -16.40 -0.30 7.69
N VAL A 62 -16.55 -1.59 7.96
CA VAL A 62 -16.03 -2.25 9.16
C VAL A 62 -14.84 -3.11 8.77
N ILE A 63 -13.69 -2.83 9.40
CA ILE A 63 -12.40 -3.49 9.20
C ILE A 63 -11.92 -3.93 10.58
N ASP A 64 -11.65 -5.22 10.77
CA ASP A 64 -11.23 -5.80 12.05
C ASP A 64 -12.13 -5.40 13.23
N GLY A 65 -13.44 -5.31 12.97
CA GLY A 65 -14.45 -4.91 13.95
C GLY A 65 -14.55 -3.40 14.22
N LYS A 66 -13.66 -2.57 13.66
CA LYS A 66 -13.70 -1.12 13.80
C LYS A 66 -14.49 -0.47 12.65
N PRO A 67 -15.46 0.42 12.94
CA PRO A 67 -16.20 1.14 11.92
C PRO A 67 -15.44 2.39 11.44
N TYR A 68 -15.55 2.68 10.14
CA TYR A 68 -14.97 3.83 9.46
C TYR A 68 -16.00 4.52 8.55
N THR A 69 -15.92 5.84 8.46
CA THR A 69 -16.79 6.71 7.65
C THR A 69 -15.98 7.85 7.03
N GLY A 70 -16.44 8.40 5.91
CA GLY A 70 -15.77 9.51 5.23
C GLY A 70 -14.42 9.13 4.62
N GLU A 71 -13.53 10.12 4.53
CA GLU A 71 -12.17 9.98 3.99
C GLU A 71 -11.17 9.67 5.11
N THR A 72 -10.44 8.56 5.02
CA THR A 72 -9.42 8.20 6.03
C THR A 72 -8.38 7.22 5.50
N ASN A 73 -7.27 7.07 6.23
CA ASN A 73 -6.27 6.02 5.97
C ASN A 73 -6.30 5.00 7.10
N VAL A 74 -6.31 3.73 6.76
CA VAL A 74 -6.26 2.61 7.71
C VAL A 74 -5.03 1.76 7.45
N PHE A 75 -4.47 1.20 8.53
CA PHE A 75 -3.33 0.30 8.45
C PHE A 75 -3.79 -1.13 8.63
N VAL A 76 -3.56 -1.95 7.61
CA VAL A 76 -3.97 -3.36 7.56
C VAL A 76 -2.74 -4.25 7.53
N ALA A 77 -2.85 -5.45 8.10
CA ALA A 77 -1.73 -6.37 8.20
C ALA A 77 -1.21 -6.80 6.81
N ARG A 78 0.11 -6.85 6.66
CA ARG A 78 0.75 -7.31 5.44
C ARG A 78 0.56 -8.82 5.24
N LEU A 79 0.46 -9.25 3.99
CA LEU A 79 0.31 -10.66 3.56
C LEU A 79 -0.90 -11.39 4.15
N ALA A 80 -1.83 -10.66 4.76
CA ALA A 80 -3.07 -11.20 5.30
C ALA A 80 -4.24 -10.88 4.35
N THR A 81 -5.20 -11.80 4.32
CA THR A 81 -6.50 -11.53 3.70
C THR A 81 -7.23 -10.49 4.54
N GLN A 82 -7.75 -9.45 3.90
CA GLN A 82 -8.51 -8.40 4.59
C GLN A 82 -9.99 -8.47 4.21
N GLU A 83 -10.85 -8.56 5.22
CA GLU A 83 -12.29 -8.40 5.01
C GLU A 83 -12.71 -6.94 5.22
N TYR A 84 -13.54 -6.47 4.30
CA TYR A 84 -14.19 -5.16 4.35
C TYR A 84 -15.69 -5.38 4.35
N ARG A 85 -16.35 -5.08 5.47
CA ARG A 85 -17.81 -5.20 5.58
C ARG A 85 -18.45 -3.83 5.42
N VAL A 86 -19.29 -3.68 4.40
CA VAL A 86 -20.03 -2.44 4.14
C VAL A 86 -21.42 -2.53 4.80
N LYS A 87 -21.79 -1.48 5.51
CA LYS A 87 -23.13 -1.23 6.02
C LYS A 87 -23.63 0.08 5.44
N THR A 88 -24.91 0.16 5.12
CA THR A 88 -25.56 1.41 4.72
C THR A 88 -26.71 1.74 5.66
N ASP A 89 -27.02 3.02 5.79
CA ASP A 89 -28.21 3.45 6.52
C ASP A 89 -29.49 2.96 5.84
N ASP A 90 -30.60 2.96 6.60
CA ASP A 90 -31.91 2.61 6.07
C ASP A 90 -32.32 3.52 4.91
N GLY A 91 -32.93 2.92 3.88
CA GLY A 91 -33.31 3.63 2.67
C GLY A 91 -32.16 3.87 1.68
N TYR A 92 -30.96 3.37 1.96
CA TYR A 92 -29.81 3.42 1.05
C TYR A 92 -29.35 2.04 0.60
N THR A 93 -28.58 2.00 -0.48
CA THR A 93 -27.92 0.80 -1.01
C THR A 93 -26.58 1.18 -1.63
N VAL A 94 -25.63 0.24 -1.63
CA VAL A 94 -24.37 0.40 -2.35
C VAL A 94 -24.67 0.54 -3.85
N ALA A 95 -24.14 1.59 -4.46
CA ALA A 95 -24.22 1.86 -5.89
C ALA A 95 -23.01 1.30 -6.63
N ALA A 96 -21.83 1.47 -6.04
CA ALA A 96 -20.58 0.90 -6.51
C ALA A 96 -19.66 0.69 -5.31
N PHE A 97 -18.88 -0.38 -5.36
CA PHE A 97 -17.82 -0.66 -4.42
C PHE A 97 -16.56 -0.90 -5.25
N THR A 98 -15.54 -0.06 -5.07
CA THR A 98 -14.29 -0.16 -5.80
C THR A 98 -13.14 -0.47 -4.88
N TYR A 99 -12.23 -1.29 -5.37
CA TYR A 99 -11.00 -1.66 -4.69
C TYR A 99 -9.87 -1.51 -5.69
N ASP A 100 -8.88 -0.69 -5.35
CA ASP A 100 -7.70 -0.43 -6.18
C ASP A 100 -8.04 0.06 -7.59
N GLY A 101 -9.12 0.85 -7.70
CA GLY A 101 -9.62 1.39 -8.96
C GLY A 101 -10.55 0.45 -9.75
N GLU A 102 -10.69 -0.80 -9.33
CA GLU A 102 -11.59 -1.77 -9.97
C GLU A 102 -12.93 -1.87 -9.25
N THR A 103 -14.03 -1.99 -10.00
CA THR A 103 -15.35 -2.27 -9.40
C THR A 103 -15.42 -3.75 -9.05
N VAL A 104 -15.64 -4.05 -7.77
CA VAL A 104 -15.75 -5.41 -7.26
C VAL A 104 -17.10 -5.61 -6.58
N SER A 105 -17.58 -6.86 -6.56
CA SER A 105 -18.87 -7.19 -5.95
C SER A 105 -18.70 -7.53 -4.48
N LEU A 106 -19.69 -7.12 -3.68
CA LEU A 106 -19.84 -7.59 -2.30
C LEU A 106 -20.62 -8.91 -2.30
N ASP A 107 -20.36 -9.76 -1.31
CA ASP A 107 -21.19 -10.94 -1.06
C ASP A 107 -22.58 -10.56 -0.52
N ASP A 108 -23.45 -11.55 -0.32
CA ASP A 108 -24.82 -11.35 0.19
C ASP A 108 -24.87 -10.75 1.61
N ARG A 109 -23.74 -10.75 2.32
CA ARG A 109 -23.58 -10.18 3.67
C ARG A 109 -22.95 -8.79 3.63
N GLY A 110 -22.73 -8.22 2.44
CA GLY A 110 -22.08 -6.93 2.25
C GLY A 110 -20.58 -6.97 2.51
N VAL A 111 -19.92 -8.12 2.34
CA VAL A 111 -18.49 -8.31 2.61
C VAL A 111 -17.71 -8.46 1.31
N PHE A 112 -16.58 -7.77 1.22
CA PHE A 112 -15.53 -8.03 0.25
C PHE A 112 -14.30 -8.60 0.95
N THR A 113 -13.77 -9.69 0.42
CA THR A 113 -12.53 -10.33 0.90
C THR A 113 -11.42 -10.00 -0.09
N ALA A 114 -10.54 -9.06 0.28
CA ALA A 114 -9.43 -8.67 -0.57
C ALA A 114 -8.30 -9.71 -0.56
N PRO A 115 -7.55 -9.84 -1.66
CA PRO A 115 -6.33 -10.64 -1.68
C PRO A 115 -5.28 -10.08 -0.71
N ALA A 116 -4.25 -10.88 -0.45
CA ALA A 116 -3.15 -10.50 0.42
C ALA A 116 -2.53 -9.15 0.01
N ILE A 117 -2.53 -8.19 0.92
CA ILE A 117 -2.03 -6.84 0.67
C ILE A 117 -0.51 -6.83 0.80
N ASN A 118 0.16 -6.31 -0.23
CA ASN A 118 1.61 -6.31 -0.35
C ASN A 118 2.22 -4.95 -0.73
N ARG A 119 1.39 -3.90 -0.79
CA ARG A 119 1.80 -2.54 -1.13
C ARG A 119 0.86 -1.51 -0.53
N ASP A 120 1.36 -0.29 -0.40
CA ASP A 120 0.57 0.89 -0.05
C ASP A 120 -0.15 1.47 -1.27
N GLY A 121 -1.00 2.47 -1.01
CA GLY A 121 -1.67 3.24 -2.06
C GLY A 121 -2.93 2.58 -2.61
N ILE A 122 -3.34 1.45 -2.02
CA ILE A 122 -4.63 0.83 -2.32
C ILE A 122 -5.73 1.79 -1.89
N THR A 123 -6.69 2.03 -2.79
CA THR A 123 -7.86 2.85 -2.52
C THR A 123 -9.11 1.98 -2.51
N LEU A 124 -9.92 2.09 -1.47
CA LEU A 124 -11.24 1.50 -1.38
C LEU A 124 -12.28 2.62 -1.39
N ALA A 125 -13.20 2.61 -2.35
CA ALA A 125 -14.28 3.58 -2.39
C ALA A 125 -15.66 2.92 -2.34
N VAL A 126 -16.56 3.53 -1.57
CA VAL A 126 -17.95 3.11 -1.46
C VAL A 126 -18.84 4.24 -1.93
N ALA A 127 -19.52 4.02 -3.05
CA ALA A 127 -20.58 4.91 -3.53
C ALA A 127 -21.94 4.38 -3.07
N VAL A 128 -22.80 5.29 -2.62
CA VAL A 128 -24.13 4.96 -2.09
C VAL A 128 -25.19 5.69 -2.91
N ARG A 129 -26.34 5.05 -3.11
CA ARG A 129 -27.54 5.67 -3.68
C ARG A 129 -28.75 5.41 -2.82
N LYS A 130 -29.73 6.32 -2.88
CA LYS A 130 -31.05 6.10 -2.26
C LYS A 130 -31.71 4.89 -2.92
N ARG A 131 -32.26 3.98 -2.12
CA ARG A 131 -33.02 2.83 -2.60
C ARG A 131 -34.27 3.37 -3.29
N ALA A 132 -34.55 2.90 -4.49
CA ALA A 132 -35.80 3.23 -5.16
C ALA A 132 -36.94 2.75 -4.25
N GLY A 133 -37.78 3.69 -3.79
CA GLY A 133 -38.98 3.34 -3.06
C GLY A 133 -39.86 2.53 -3.98
N GLY A 134 -40.06 1.24 -3.67
CA GLY A 134 -41.16 0.51 -4.25
C GLY A 134 -42.43 1.26 -3.87
N SER A 135 -43.13 1.82 -4.86
CA SER A 135 -44.51 2.21 -4.66
C SER A 135 -45.27 0.93 -4.35
N THR A 136 -45.38 0.59 -3.07
CA THR A 136 -46.48 -0.25 -2.61
C THR A 136 -47.73 0.55 -2.96
N ASN A 137 -48.34 0.21 -4.11
CA ASN A 137 -49.76 0.41 -4.30
C ASN A 137 -50.42 -0.35 -3.15
N VAL A 138 -50.61 0.33 -2.02
CA VAL A 138 -51.58 -0.07 -1.03
C VAL A 138 -52.89 0.05 -1.78
N SER A 139 -53.35 -1.08 -2.33
CA SER A 139 -54.74 -1.24 -2.70
C SER A 139 -55.51 -1.13 -1.39
N SER A 140 -55.84 0.11 -1.02
CA SER A 140 -56.99 0.37 -0.18
C SER A 140 -58.19 -0.07 -1.00
N GLN A 141 -58.49 -1.37 -0.88
CA GLN A 141 -59.72 -1.98 -1.34
C GLN A 141 -60.84 -1.41 -0.47
N GLN A 142 -61.22 -0.18 -0.78
CA GLN A 142 -62.45 0.42 -0.31
C GLN A 142 -63.59 -0.38 -0.95
N PRO A 143 -64.58 -0.87 -0.18
CA PRO A 143 -65.71 -1.57 -0.78
C PRO A 143 -66.49 -0.55 -1.62
N VAL A 144 -66.37 -0.67 -2.95
CA VAL A 144 -67.11 0.13 -3.90
C VAL A 144 -68.53 -0.44 -3.95
N ASN A 145 -69.48 0.33 -3.40
CA ASN A 145 -70.88 0.15 -3.69
C ASN A 145 -71.11 0.39 -5.18
N THR A 146 -71.70 -0.62 -5.82
CA THR A 146 -72.03 -0.69 -7.24
C THR A 146 -72.85 0.53 -7.70
N GLY A 147 -72.36 1.23 -8.72
CA GLY A 147 -73.20 2.14 -9.50
C GLY A 147 -72.52 3.39 -10.05
N ALA A 148 -71.47 3.25 -10.88
CA ALA A 148 -71.12 4.28 -11.87
C ALA A 148 -70.11 3.73 -12.88
N THR A 149 -70.50 3.75 -14.15
CA THR A 149 -69.70 3.39 -15.32
C THR A 149 -68.49 4.32 -15.44
N VAL A 150 -67.27 3.78 -15.56
CA VAL A 150 -66.08 4.55 -15.96
C VAL A 150 -65.27 3.78 -17.00
N THR A 151 -65.18 4.39 -18.18
CA THR A 151 -64.41 3.98 -19.35
C THR A 151 -62.91 4.19 -19.11
N PRO A 152 -62.01 3.24 -19.41
CA PRO A 152 -60.57 3.47 -19.31
C PRO A 152 -60.06 4.31 -20.49
N VAL A 153 -59.50 5.48 -20.21
CA VAL A 153 -58.71 6.25 -21.17
C VAL A 153 -57.30 5.68 -21.20
N ILE A 154 -56.94 5.13 -22.35
CA ILE A 154 -55.59 4.73 -22.73
C ILE A 154 -54.74 6.00 -22.90
N GLY A 155 -53.60 6.07 -22.21
CA GLY A 155 -52.63 7.17 -22.34
C GLY A 155 -51.21 6.64 -22.43
N PHE A 156 -50.71 6.52 -23.66
CA PHE A 156 -49.33 6.21 -24.06
C PHE A 156 -48.31 7.22 -23.54
N GLY A 157 -47.04 6.81 -23.39
CA GLY A 157 -45.93 7.77 -23.24
C GLY A 157 -44.55 7.16 -22.96
N LEU A 158 -44.02 6.38 -23.89
CA LEU A 158 -42.60 6.04 -23.99
C LEU A 158 -41.79 7.30 -24.37
N ALA A 159 -40.75 7.64 -23.61
CA ALA A 159 -39.66 8.50 -24.10
C ALA A 159 -38.34 8.18 -23.38
N LEU A 160 -37.51 7.37 -24.04
CA LEU A 160 -36.06 7.32 -23.86
C LEU A 160 -35.47 8.65 -24.35
N LEU A 161 -34.63 9.31 -23.56
CA LEU A 161 -33.68 10.27 -24.08
C LEU A 161 -32.35 10.17 -23.33
N ALA A 162 -31.33 9.68 -24.04
CA ALA A 162 -29.94 9.78 -23.68
C ALA A 162 -29.42 11.20 -23.94
N ILE A 163 -28.68 11.79 -22.99
CA ILE A 163 -27.70 12.83 -23.26
C ILE A 163 -26.52 12.63 -22.31
N GLY A 164 -25.35 12.38 -22.90
CA GLY A 164 -24.08 12.29 -22.22
C GLY A 164 -23.33 13.62 -22.14
N LEU A 165 -22.22 13.56 -21.40
CA LEU A 165 -20.97 14.32 -21.55
C LEU A 165 -21.08 15.86 -21.66
N TYR A 166 -20.81 16.54 -20.55
CA TYR A 166 -20.09 17.82 -20.58
C TYR A 166 -18.99 17.83 -19.51
N CYS A 167 -17.75 17.71 -19.98
CA CYS A 167 -16.58 18.26 -19.31
C CYS A 167 -16.69 19.79 -19.33
N ALA A 168 -16.45 20.47 -18.21
CA ALA A 168 -15.89 21.82 -18.21
C ALA A 168 -15.33 22.20 -16.83
N VAL A 169 -14.00 22.25 -16.79
CA VAL A 169 -13.15 23.06 -15.92
C VAL A 169 -13.80 24.41 -15.57
N VAL A 170 -13.90 24.73 -14.28
CA VAL A 170 -14.00 26.13 -13.82
C VAL A 170 -12.86 26.43 -12.87
N ARG A 171 -11.84 27.06 -13.45
CA ARG A 171 -10.80 27.84 -12.79
C ARG A 171 -11.43 29.19 -12.43
N SER A 172 -11.53 29.52 -11.14
CA SER A 172 -11.87 30.88 -10.71
C SER A 172 -10.74 31.45 -9.87
N LYS A 173 -10.03 32.42 -10.47
CA LYS A 173 -9.05 33.31 -9.87
C LYS A 173 -9.50 34.73 -10.25
N HIS A 174 -9.78 35.57 -9.28
CA HIS A 174 -9.83 37.05 -9.35
C HIS A 174 -9.72 37.49 -7.87
N ASN A 175 -8.61 38.05 -7.39
CA ASN A 175 -8.00 39.36 -7.69
C ASN A 175 -8.99 40.51 -7.54
#